data_AF-A0A202DBK3-F1
#
_entry.id   AF-A0A202DBK3-F1
#
_cell.length_a   1.000
_cell.length_b   1.000
_cell.length_c   1.000
_cell.angle_alpha   90.00
_cell.angle_beta   90.00
_cell.angle_gamma   90.00
#
_symmetry.space_group_name_H-M   'P 1'
#
loop_
_entity.id
_entity.type
_entity.pdbx_description
1 polymer ?
#
loop_
_entity_poly.entity_id
_entity_poly.type
_entity_poly.pdbx_seq_one_letter_code
_entity_poly.pdbx_strand_id
1 'polypeptide(L)'
;GIFLIYNKSNNFNISKVNVEKNSQGHWLLQVKDKPFIVKGVVYDPVKIGESSENNNLRNWMFYDDNKNNINDVAFESWLDVNKNNKMDSTESIIGDFQLLKEMGVNTILLKHIPSNNSVHKKLFRTLFNKYEIRIIMGHYLGAWLYGSGLPQGSEVDYSNPLHRETIKNSVRAMVKEHKNEPYVLIWMLGNENNVAYWSSTNAYINLQAYAEFVEEVSQMIHELDPLHPVALCDGHLNNFPDIKTYNRFCPSLDIYAINAYMGPNGFSKLWNYVKKEFDRPLLISSFGFHAFDAINNNNSEKNQKEYLKGCWENILFNSVNKGSGNAIGVIINTFLDCCYLDGDPDLHDKGKQKWILSNDGFKHKEWFGIFAQGNNQHSPFQRVPRQAYNYFKKEWNE
;
A
#
# COMPACT_ATOMS: atom_id res chain seq x y z
N GLY A 1 -40.80 -18.85 12.92
CA GLY A 1 -40.78 -18.19 11.61
C GLY A 1 -40.71 -16.70 11.87
N ILE A 2 -39.73 -15.96 11.37
CA ILE A 2 -39.52 -15.68 9.95
C ILE A 2 -38.01 -15.63 9.69
N PHE A 3 -37.49 -16.67 9.03
CA PHE A 3 -36.23 -16.66 8.29
C PHE A 3 -36.66 -16.78 6.83
N LEU A 4 -36.38 -15.77 6.00
CA LEU A 4 -36.59 -15.62 4.54
C LEU A 4 -36.63 -14.08 4.33
N ILE A 5 -35.84 -13.37 3.53
CA ILE A 5 -35.15 -13.65 2.28
C ILE A 5 -34.04 -12.58 2.16
N TYR A 6 -32.77 -12.98 1.97
CA TYR A 6 -31.76 -12.10 1.35
C TYR A 6 -30.89 -12.91 0.39
N ASN A 7 -31.55 -13.49 -0.62
CA ASN A 7 -30.89 -13.88 -1.87
C ASN A 7 -31.30 -12.86 -2.93
N LYS A 8 -30.78 -11.63 -2.82
CA LYS A 8 -30.51 -10.84 -4.01
C LYS A 8 -29.07 -11.13 -4.37
N SER A 9 -28.87 -11.76 -5.51
CA SER A 9 -27.63 -11.64 -6.26
C SER A 9 -27.36 -10.14 -6.43
N ASN A 10 -26.53 -9.57 -5.54
CA ASN A 10 -26.02 -8.22 -5.73
C ASN A 10 -25.14 -8.27 -6.96
N ASN A 11 -25.72 -8.01 -8.14
CA ASN A 11 -24.97 -7.61 -9.31
C ASN A 11 -24.34 -6.27 -8.98
N PHE A 12 -23.22 -6.30 -8.26
CA PHE A 12 -22.40 -5.12 -8.07
C PHE A 12 -21.94 -4.68 -9.46
N ASN A 13 -22.24 -3.44 -9.82
CA ASN A 13 -21.79 -2.88 -11.09
C ASN A 13 -20.28 -2.61 -10.97
N ILE A 14 -19.47 -3.60 -11.38
CA ILE A 14 -18.01 -3.52 -11.37
C ILE A 14 -17.61 -2.34 -12.26
N SER A 15 -16.81 -1.44 -11.69
CA SER A 15 -16.43 -0.22 -12.39
C SER A 15 -15.20 -0.51 -13.24
N LYS A 16 -15.27 -0.22 -14.54
CA LYS A 16 -14.05 -0.19 -15.36
C LYS A 16 -13.09 0.86 -14.79
N VAL A 17 -11.84 0.47 -14.67
CA VAL A 17 -10.69 1.31 -14.32
C VAL A 17 -9.74 1.27 -15.52
N ASN A 18 -9.29 2.42 -15.97
CA ASN A 18 -8.40 2.54 -17.11
C ASN A 18 -7.41 3.68 -16.90
N VAL A 19 -6.31 3.61 -17.64
CA VAL A 19 -5.35 4.69 -17.78
C VAL A 19 -5.31 5.14 -19.23
N GLU A 20 -5.34 6.44 -19.46
CA GLU A 20 -5.32 7.01 -20.81
C GLU A 20 -4.58 8.34 -20.84
N LYS A 21 -4.16 8.76 -22.04
CA LYS A 21 -3.61 10.09 -22.25
C LYS A 21 -4.70 11.07 -22.65
N ASN A 22 -4.69 12.25 -22.04
CA ASN A 22 -5.50 13.36 -22.51
C ASN A 22 -4.91 14.00 -23.79
N SER A 23 -5.59 15.02 -24.32
CA SER A 23 -5.14 15.75 -25.52
C SER A 23 -3.79 16.46 -25.40
N GLN A 24 -3.30 16.68 -24.17
CA GLN A 24 -1.98 17.26 -23.89
C GLN A 24 -0.90 16.17 -23.71
N GLY A 25 -1.26 14.89 -23.83
CA GLY A 25 -0.35 13.77 -23.63
C GLY A 25 -0.07 13.47 -22.15
N HIS A 26 -0.87 13.98 -21.23
CA HIS A 26 -0.78 13.65 -19.80
C HIS A 26 -1.58 12.39 -19.50
N TRP A 27 -1.02 11.51 -18.68
CA TRP A 27 -1.67 10.30 -18.20
C TRP A 27 -2.73 10.61 -17.13
N LEU A 28 -3.89 10.00 -17.28
CA LEU A 28 -5.00 10.04 -16.33
C LEU A 28 -5.35 8.62 -15.91
N LEU A 29 -5.56 8.41 -14.62
CA LEU A 29 -6.29 7.25 -14.11
C LEU A 29 -7.77 7.63 -14.03
N GLN A 30 -8.65 6.73 -14.45
CA GLN A 30 -10.09 6.96 -14.43
C GLN A 30 -10.83 5.78 -13.80
N VAL A 31 -11.92 6.11 -13.12
CA VAL A 31 -12.88 5.14 -12.55
C VAL A 31 -14.27 5.56 -13.01
N LYS A 32 -14.97 4.70 -13.76
CA LYS A 32 -16.25 5.05 -14.41
C LYS A 32 -16.15 6.34 -15.24
N ASP A 33 -15.09 6.43 -16.06
CA ASP A 33 -14.82 7.56 -16.97
C ASP A 33 -14.63 8.92 -16.26
N LYS A 34 -14.40 8.91 -14.93
CA LYS A 34 -14.10 10.11 -14.14
C LYS A 34 -12.64 10.09 -13.72
N PRO A 35 -11.91 11.22 -13.80
CA PRO A 35 -10.56 11.33 -13.28
C PRO A 35 -10.47 10.87 -11.82
N PHE A 36 -9.44 10.10 -11.51
CA PHE A 36 -9.20 9.54 -10.20
C PHE A 36 -7.73 9.74 -9.84
N ILE A 37 -7.46 10.35 -8.69
CA ILE A 37 -6.12 10.42 -8.10
C ILE A 37 -6.08 9.51 -6.88
N VAL A 38 -5.08 8.64 -6.81
CA VAL A 38 -4.93 7.73 -5.66
C VAL A 38 -4.50 8.54 -4.44
N LYS A 39 -5.39 8.59 -3.45
CA LYS A 39 -5.17 9.13 -2.09
C LYS A 39 -5.08 7.94 -1.16
N GLY A 40 -3.92 7.29 -1.18
CA GLY A 40 -3.73 5.94 -0.67
C GLY A 40 -2.99 5.87 0.66
N VAL A 41 -3.23 4.79 1.39
CA VAL A 41 -2.39 4.36 2.53
C VAL A 41 -2.11 2.87 2.47
N VAL A 42 -0.96 2.44 2.99
CA VAL A 42 -0.77 1.05 3.40
C VAL A 42 -1.63 0.82 4.65
N TYR A 43 -2.53 -0.16 4.59
CA TYR A 43 -3.42 -0.48 5.71
C TYR A 43 -3.28 -1.96 6.08
N ASP A 44 -2.46 -2.18 7.11
CA ASP A 44 -2.18 -3.50 7.68
C ASP A 44 -1.92 -3.31 9.19
N PRO A 45 -2.95 -2.94 9.98
CA PRO A 45 -2.77 -2.65 11.40
C PRO A 45 -2.34 -3.92 12.14
N VAL A 46 -1.32 -3.79 12.99
CA VAL A 46 -0.80 -4.91 13.78
C VAL A 46 -0.96 -4.59 15.26
N LYS A 47 -1.54 -5.52 16.00
CA LYS A 47 -1.63 -5.43 17.46
C LYS A 47 -0.23 -5.51 18.06
N ILE A 48 0.07 -4.61 19.01
CA ILE A 48 1.27 -4.72 19.85
C ILE A 48 1.44 -6.14 20.42
N GLY A 49 2.67 -6.65 20.37
CA GLY A 49 3.06 -8.01 20.79
C GLY A 49 2.99 -9.05 19.66
N GLU A 50 2.42 -8.72 18.50
CA GLU A 50 2.36 -9.61 17.35
C GLU A 50 3.50 -9.36 16.35
N SER A 51 4.15 -10.43 15.89
CA SER A 51 5.18 -10.39 14.87
C SER A 51 5.23 -11.67 14.05
N SER A 52 5.68 -11.54 12.80
CA SER A 52 5.93 -12.70 11.94
C SER A 52 7.06 -13.57 12.49
N GLU A 53 8.07 -12.95 13.12
CA GLU A 53 9.22 -13.67 13.70
C GLU A 53 8.81 -14.56 14.87
N ASN A 54 7.84 -14.13 15.68
CA ASN A 54 7.30 -14.89 16.80
C ASN A 54 6.20 -15.89 16.37
N ASN A 55 5.90 -15.99 15.08
CA ASN A 55 4.83 -16.82 14.52
C ASN A 55 3.45 -16.60 15.18
N ASN A 56 3.20 -15.39 15.67
CA ASN A 56 1.94 -15.02 16.33
C ASN A 56 1.19 -13.88 15.60
N LEU A 57 1.73 -13.37 14.50
CA LEU A 57 1.07 -12.36 13.67
C LEU A 57 -0.25 -12.88 13.10
N ARG A 58 -1.35 -12.30 13.58
CA ARG A 58 -2.70 -12.65 13.14
C ARG A 58 -3.12 -11.77 11.96
N ASN A 59 -4.07 -12.26 11.18
CA ASN A 59 -4.69 -11.49 10.12
C ASN A 59 -5.68 -10.47 10.72
N TRP A 60 -5.36 -9.18 10.61
CA TRP A 60 -6.15 -8.08 11.19
C TRP A 60 -7.61 -8.07 10.75
N MET A 61 -7.92 -8.63 9.58
CA MET A 61 -9.30 -8.72 9.07
C MET A 61 -10.21 -9.59 9.95
N PHE A 62 -9.63 -10.32 10.90
CA PHE A 62 -10.32 -11.19 11.85
C PHE A 62 -10.03 -10.84 13.32
N TYR A 63 -9.49 -9.65 13.60
CA TYR A 63 -9.38 -9.16 14.99
C TYR A 63 -10.78 -8.99 15.60
N ASP A 64 -11.01 -9.66 16.72
CA ASP A 64 -12.24 -9.67 17.54
C ASP A 64 -11.83 -10.09 18.96
N ASP A 65 -10.90 -9.34 19.55
CA ASP A 65 -10.28 -9.60 20.85
C ASP A 65 -11.30 -9.46 21.98
N ASN A 66 -12.31 -8.61 21.80
CA ASN A 66 -13.41 -8.43 22.74
C ASN A 66 -14.56 -9.47 22.55
N LYS A 67 -14.49 -10.30 21.49
CA LYS A 67 -15.42 -11.42 21.18
C LYS A 67 -16.86 -10.98 20.95
N ASN A 68 -17.07 -9.80 20.38
CA ASN A 68 -18.40 -9.28 20.06
C ASN A 68 -18.81 -9.54 18.59
N ASN A 69 -17.97 -10.19 17.79
CA ASN A 69 -18.15 -10.45 16.35
C ASN A 69 -18.12 -9.19 15.47
N ILE A 70 -17.47 -8.12 15.94
CA ILE A 70 -17.18 -6.90 15.20
C ILE A 70 -15.66 -6.84 15.02
N ASN A 71 -15.21 -6.37 13.85
CA ASN A 71 -13.78 -6.21 13.64
C ASN A 71 -13.24 -5.03 14.47
N ASP A 72 -12.36 -5.32 15.42
CA ASP A 72 -11.87 -4.37 16.42
C ASP A 72 -11.28 -3.10 15.78
N VAL A 73 -10.39 -3.27 14.80
CA VAL A 73 -9.64 -2.15 14.21
C VAL A 73 -10.49 -1.38 13.21
N ALA A 74 -11.25 -2.07 12.36
CA ALA A 74 -12.05 -1.44 11.32
C ALA A 74 -13.19 -0.58 11.90
N PHE A 75 -13.79 -1.00 13.02
CA PHE A 75 -15.02 -0.41 13.53
C PHE A 75 -14.97 0.07 14.98
N GLU A 76 -14.01 -0.40 15.80
CA GLU A 76 -14.03 -0.17 17.25
C GLU A 76 -12.78 0.55 17.79
N SER A 77 -11.87 0.99 16.92
CA SER A 77 -10.79 1.87 17.35
C SER A 77 -11.33 3.22 17.85
N TRP A 78 -10.69 3.79 18.86
CA TRP A 78 -11.08 5.08 19.45
C TRP A 78 -9.94 6.09 19.33
N LEU A 79 -10.31 7.36 19.27
CA LEU A 79 -9.38 8.46 19.04
C LEU A 79 -8.97 9.14 20.35
N ASP A 80 -7.69 9.03 20.71
CA ASP A 80 -7.07 9.72 21.84
C ASP A 80 -6.55 11.08 21.38
N VAL A 81 -7.37 12.12 21.51
CA VAL A 81 -7.05 13.45 20.97
C VAL A 81 -6.17 14.27 21.91
N ASN A 82 -6.28 14.03 23.22
CA ASN A 82 -5.52 14.76 24.23
C ASN A 82 -4.21 14.06 24.63
N LYS A 83 -3.95 12.88 24.06
CA LYS A 83 -2.73 12.06 24.20
C LYS A 83 -2.50 11.59 25.64
N ASN A 84 -3.56 11.35 26.40
CA ASN A 84 -3.46 10.97 27.82
C ASN A 84 -3.48 9.45 28.05
N ASN A 85 -3.67 8.65 27.00
CA ASN A 85 -3.79 7.20 27.04
C ASN A 85 -4.96 6.65 27.85
N LYS A 86 -6.08 7.39 27.89
CA LYS A 86 -7.32 6.98 28.54
C LYS A 86 -8.47 7.35 27.62
N MET A 87 -9.44 6.46 27.51
CA MET A 87 -10.67 6.78 26.79
C MET A 87 -11.53 7.70 27.65
N ASP A 88 -11.51 9.00 27.35
CA ASP A 88 -12.30 9.99 28.07
C ASP A 88 -13.76 10.03 27.57
N SER A 89 -14.68 10.54 28.41
CA SER A 89 -16.11 10.64 28.06
C SER A 89 -16.41 11.50 26.81
N THR A 90 -15.45 12.32 26.38
CA THR A 90 -15.55 13.16 25.18
C THR A 90 -14.97 12.50 23.94
N GLU A 91 -14.31 11.35 24.08
CA GLU A 91 -13.69 10.62 22.98
C GLU A 91 -14.65 9.56 22.45
N SER A 92 -14.55 9.26 21.15
CA SER A 92 -15.51 8.41 20.46
C SER A 92 -14.83 7.16 19.92
N ILE A 93 -15.51 6.02 20.09
CA ILE A 93 -15.27 4.83 19.28
C ILE A 93 -15.72 5.16 17.85
N ILE A 94 -14.79 5.05 16.91
CA ILE A 94 -14.95 5.56 15.54
C ILE A 94 -14.63 4.49 14.48
N GLY A 95 -13.61 3.67 14.72
CA GLY A 95 -13.10 2.68 13.78
C GLY A 95 -12.20 3.27 12.70
N ASP A 96 -11.18 2.51 12.32
CA ASP A 96 -10.18 2.95 11.36
C ASP A 96 -10.78 3.25 9.99
N PHE A 97 -11.83 2.54 9.56
CA PHE A 97 -12.46 2.80 8.27
C PHE A 97 -13.11 4.19 8.21
N GLN A 98 -13.68 4.64 9.33
CA GLN A 98 -14.22 5.99 9.43
C GLN A 98 -13.09 7.03 9.47
N LEU A 99 -12.00 6.77 10.21
CA LEU A 99 -10.81 7.64 10.23
C LEU A 99 -10.19 7.79 8.84
N LEU A 100 -10.06 6.70 8.08
CA LEU A 100 -9.59 6.73 6.68
C LEU A 100 -10.50 7.61 5.81
N LYS A 101 -11.82 7.41 5.90
CA LYS A 101 -12.79 8.22 5.15
C LYS A 101 -12.70 9.70 5.51
N GLU A 102 -12.61 10.02 6.79
CA GLU A 102 -12.45 11.40 7.25
C GLU A 102 -11.15 12.02 6.77
N MET A 103 -10.07 11.25 6.68
CA MET A 103 -8.81 11.73 6.10
C MET A 103 -8.90 12.02 4.60
N GLY A 104 -9.97 11.59 3.92
CA GLY A 104 -10.08 11.69 2.46
C GLY A 104 -9.36 10.55 1.71
N VAL A 105 -9.03 9.46 2.40
CA VAL A 105 -8.52 8.24 1.76
C VAL A 105 -9.58 7.69 0.83
N ASN A 106 -9.17 7.36 -0.39
CA ASN A 106 -10.03 6.67 -1.36
C ASN A 106 -9.52 5.29 -1.75
N THR A 107 -8.32 4.91 -1.28
CA THR A 107 -7.64 3.68 -1.66
C THR A 107 -6.82 3.13 -0.50
N ILE A 108 -6.85 1.81 -0.26
CA ILE A 108 -5.83 1.14 0.54
C ILE A 108 -4.99 0.21 -0.34
N LEU A 109 -3.70 0.05 0.00
CA LEU A 109 -2.86 -1.01 -0.56
C LEU A 109 -2.89 -2.21 0.38
N LEU A 110 -3.31 -3.36 -0.16
CA LEU A 110 -3.26 -4.64 0.54
C LEU A 110 -2.36 -5.59 -0.25
N LYS A 111 -1.34 -6.17 0.40
CA LYS A 111 -0.63 -7.32 -0.17
C LYS A 111 -1.40 -8.59 0.19
N HIS A 112 -1.80 -9.35 -0.83
CA HIS A 112 -2.60 -10.56 -0.70
C HIS A 112 -1.92 -11.75 -1.37
N ILE A 113 -1.91 -12.87 -0.67
CA ILE A 113 -1.55 -14.17 -1.22
C ILE A 113 -2.75 -15.07 -0.96
N PRO A 114 -3.33 -15.70 -2.00
CA PRO A 114 -4.41 -16.66 -1.82
C PRO A 114 -3.96 -17.77 -0.87
N SER A 115 -4.69 -17.93 0.22
CA SER A 115 -4.55 -19.03 1.17
C SER A 115 -5.96 -19.40 1.64
N ASN A 116 -6.10 -20.56 2.29
CA ASN A 116 -7.41 -21.13 2.60
C ASN A 116 -8.32 -20.23 3.48
N ASN A 117 -7.84 -19.11 4.02
CA ASN A 117 -8.62 -18.16 4.82
C ASN A 117 -8.22 -16.66 4.65
N SER A 118 -7.52 -16.26 3.58
CA SER A 118 -6.73 -15.01 3.66
C SER A 118 -7.49 -13.68 3.62
N VAL A 119 -8.70 -13.57 3.04
CA VAL A 119 -9.39 -12.26 2.92
C VAL A 119 -10.85 -12.28 3.37
N HIS A 120 -11.20 -11.38 4.30
CA HIS A 120 -12.57 -11.18 4.74
C HIS A 120 -13.37 -10.32 3.73
N LYS A 121 -13.79 -10.88 2.59
CA LYS A 121 -14.46 -10.15 1.49
C LYS A 121 -15.65 -9.28 1.92
N LYS A 122 -16.44 -9.73 2.91
CA LYS A 122 -17.57 -8.94 3.43
C LYS A 122 -17.10 -7.63 4.09
N LEU A 123 -15.91 -7.62 4.70
CA LEU A 123 -15.32 -6.46 5.35
C LEU A 123 -14.91 -5.44 4.28
N PHE A 124 -14.27 -5.89 3.20
CA PHE A 124 -13.90 -5.04 2.06
C PHE A 124 -15.10 -4.55 1.24
N ARG A 125 -16.15 -5.34 1.11
CA ARG A 125 -17.42 -4.83 0.56
C ARG A 125 -18.01 -3.75 1.44
N THR A 126 -17.90 -3.85 2.77
CA THR A 126 -18.31 -2.76 3.67
C THR A 126 -17.42 -1.53 3.52
N LEU A 127 -16.09 -1.71 3.46
CA LEU A 127 -15.13 -0.64 3.19
C LEU A 127 -15.52 0.15 1.94
N PHE A 128 -15.79 -0.55 0.84
CA PHE A 128 -16.19 0.08 -0.41
C PHE A 128 -17.60 0.68 -0.37
N ASN A 129 -18.62 -0.07 0.07
CA ASN A 129 -20.01 0.40 -0.02
C ASN A 129 -20.32 1.54 0.95
N LYS A 130 -19.69 1.56 2.14
CA LYS A 130 -19.98 2.57 3.18
C LYS A 130 -18.99 3.73 3.15
N TYR A 131 -17.73 3.47 2.83
CA TYR A 131 -16.68 4.48 2.90
C TYR A 131 -16.15 4.88 1.52
N GLU A 132 -16.56 4.20 0.45
CA GLU A 132 -16.13 4.46 -0.95
C GLU A 132 -14.61 4.30 -1.14
N ILE A 133 -13.99 3.48 -0.28
CA ILE A 133 -12.56 3.17 -0.35
C ILE A 133 -12.37 1.91 -1.19
N ARG A 134 -11.54 2.03 -2.22
CA ARG A 134 -11.12 0.93 -3.09
C ARG A 134 -9.82 0.31 -2.60
N ILE A 135 -9.41 -0.77 -3.25
CA ILE A 135 -8.22 -1.52 -2.88
C ILE A 135 -7.36 -1.77 -4.11
N ILE A 136 -6.08 -1.44 -3.98
CA ILE A 136 -5.02 -1.97 -4.84
C ILE A 136 -4.66 -3.35 -4.31
N MET A 137 -4.95 -4.38 -5.10
CA MET A 137 -4.70 -5.79 -4.77
C MET A 137 -3.28 -6.17 -5.18
N GLY A 138 -2.38 -6.22 -4.20
CA GLY A 138 -0.97 -6.49 -4.42
C GLY A 138 -0.58 -7.96 -4.29
N HIS A 139 0.37 -8.42 -5.10
CA HIS A 139 0.98 -9.74 -5.00
C HIS A 139 2.51 -9.61 -5.03
N TYR A 140 3.24 -10.36 -4.20
CA TYR A 140 4.70 -10.24 -4.06
C TYR A 140 5.50 -10.70 -5.28
N LEU A 141 4.86 -11.45 -6.19
CA LEU A 141 5.49 -12.02 -7.37
C LEU A 141 6.73 -12.87 -7.03
N GLY A 142 6.72 -13.53 -5.88
CA GLY A 142 7.84 -14.34 -5.39
C GLY A 142 8.84 -13.60 -4.48
N ALA A 143 8.76 -12.28 -4.33
CA ALA A 143 9.58 -11.57 -3.34
C ALA A 143 9.37 -12.15 -1.94
N TRP A 144 10.47 -12.31 -1.20
CA TRP A 144 10.50 -12.96 0.12
C TRP A 144 9.92 -14.37 0.12
N LEU A 145 9.93 -15.05 -1.04
CA LEU A 145 9.31 -16.36 -1.29
C LEU A 145 7.78 -16.38 -1.18
N TYR A 146 7.15 -15.23 -0.93
CA TYR A 146 5.70 -15.12 -0.84
C TYR A 146 5.01 -15.41 -2.18
N GLY A 147 4.07 -16.35 -2.15
CA GLY A 147 3.34 -16.81 -3.34
C GLY A 147 4.21 -17.58 -4.35
N SER A 148 5.46 -17.93 -4.00
CA SER A 148 6.39 -18.62 -4.89
C SER A 148 6.18 -20.13 -4.96
N GLY A 149 5.66 -20.73 -3.88
CA GLY A 149 5.59 -22.19 -3.73
C GLY A 149 6.96 -22.86 -3.48
N LEU A 150 8.02 -22.06 -3.24
CA LEU A 150 9.36 -22.56 -2.96
C LEU A 150 9.60 -22.73 -1.46
N PRO A 151 10.49 -23.66 -1.06
CA PRO A 151 10.84 -23.84 0.35
C PRO A 151 11.68 -22.67 0.88
N GLN A 152 11.59 -22.43 2.20
CA GLN A 152 12.36 -21.39 2.88
C GLN A 152 13.87 -21.55 2.61
N GLY A 153 14.57 -20.43 2.41
CA GLY A 153 16.00 -20.42 2.07
C GLY A 153 16.31 -20.62 0.59
N SER A 154 15.28 -20.76 -0.26
CA SER A 154 15.44 -20.73 -1.72
C SER A 154 15.59 -19.31 -2.27
N GLU A 155 15.84 -19.20 -3.57
CA GLU A 155 15.76 -17.95 -4.33
C GLU A 155 14.88 -18.16 -5.57
N VAL A 156 14.00 -17.19 -5.85
CA VAL A 156 13.20 -17.19 -7.07
C VAL A 156 14.08 -16.81 -8.27
N ASP A 157 14.31 -17.78 -9.15
CA ASP A 157 14.84 -17.55 -10.49
C ASP A 157 13.72 -17.33 -11.53
N TYR A 158 13.60 -16.12 -12.08
CA TYR A 158 12.62 -15.80 -13.13
C TYR A 158 12.93 -16.40 -14.50
N SER A 159 14.12 -17.00 -14.70
CA SER A 159 14.46 -17.77 -15.90
C SER A 159 13.98 -19.22 -15.81
N ASN A 160 13.62 -19.69 -14.61
CA ASN A 160 13.18 -21.04 -14.37
C ASN A 160 11.67 -21.19 -14.65
N PRO A 161 11.26 -21.98 -15.66
CA PRO A 161 9.84 -22.10 -16.04
C PRO A 161 8.96 -22.68 -14.93
N LEU A 162 9.51 -23.52 -14.04
CA LEU A 162 8.75 -24.07 -12.91
C LEU A 162 8.42 -22.98 -11.89
N HIS A 163 9.39 -22.13 -11.54
CA HIS A 163 9.18 -21.01 -10.62
C HIS A 163 8.17 -20.01 -11.19
N ARG A 164 8.28 -19.69 -12.49
CA ARG A 164 7.33 -18.82 -13.17
C ARG A 164 5.92 -19.39 -13.12
N GLU A 165 5.76 -20.69 -13.37
CA GLU A 165 4.46 -21.34 -13.37
C GLU A 165 3.82 -21.38 -11.97
N THR A 166 4.58 -21.66 -10.91
CA THR A 166 4.05 -21.64 -9.53
C THR A 166 3.59 -20.25 -9.11
N ILE A 167 4.40 -19.22 -9.36
CA ILE A 167 4.05 -17.82 -9.06
C ILE A 167 2.85 -17.37 -9.89
N LYS A 168 2.81 -17.69 -11.19
CA LYS A 168 1.70 -17.34 -12.08
C LYS A 168 0.40 -17.98 -11.62
N ASN A 169 0.44 -19.23 -11.13
CA ASN A 169 -0.74 -19.88 -10.56
C ASN A 169 -1.22 -19.22 -9.26
N SER A 170 -0.31 -18.74 -8.42
CA SER A 170 -0.66 -17.95 -7.23
C SER A 170 -1.36 -16.62 -7.62
N VAL A 171 -0.81 -15.89 -8.59
CA VAL A 171 -1.43 -14.65 -9.12
C VAL A 171 -2.79 -14.95 -9.75
N ARG A 172 -2.90 -16.00 -10.55
CA ARG A 172 -4.16 -16.44 -11.18
C ARG A 172 -5.24 -16.71 -10.14
N ALA A 173 -4.88 -17.34 -9.01
CA ALA A 173 -5.80 -17.60 -7.92
C ALA A 173 -6.29 -16.29 -7.28
N MET A 174 -5.41 -15.32 -7.03
CA MET A 174 -5.77 -14.00 -6.49
C MET A 174 -6.75 -13.28 -7.42
N VAL A 175 -6.47 -13.25 -8.72
CA VAL A 175 -7.29 -12.55 -9.70
C VAL A 175 -8.66 -13.20 -9.80
N LYS A 176 -8.73 -14.53 -9.90
CA LYS A 176 -10.01 -15.27 -9.90
C LYS A 176 -10.81 -15.03 -8.62
N GLU A 177 -10.13 -14.87 -7.50
CA GLU A 177 -10.78 -14.61 -6.22
C GLU A 177 -11.46 -13.23 -6.19
N HIS A 178 -10.82 -12.18 -6.71
CA HIS A 178 -11.28 -10.79 -6.49
C HIS A 178 -11.75 -10.01 -7.72
N LYS A 179 -11.53 -10.47 -8.96
CA LYS A 179 -11.88 -9.70 -10.18
C LYS A 179 -13.34 -9.26 -10.27
N ASN A 180 -14.25 -10.00 -9.64
CA ASN A 180 -15.68 -9.69 -9.64
C ASN A 180 -16.10 -8.82 -8.43
N GLU A 181 -15.16 -8.33 -7.64
CA GLU A 181 -15.41 -7.52 -6.46
C GLU A 181 -15.36 -6.02 -6.80
N PRO A 182 -16.33 -5.22 -6.34
CA PRO A 182 -16.43 -3.82 -6.74
C PRO A 182 -15.34 -2.93 -6.14
N TYR A 183 -14.63 -3.42 -5.13
CA TYR A 183 -13.59 -2.70 -4.43
C TYR A 183 -12.24 -2.73 -5.15
N VAL A 184 -12.02 -3.59 -6.14
CA VAL A 184 -10.73 -3.63 -6.86
C VAL A 184 -10.52 -2.32 -7.61
N LEU A 185 -9.30 -1.78 -7.53
CA LEU A 185 -8.85 -0.61 -8.28
C LEU A 185 -7.77 -0.99 -9.30
N ILE A 186 -6.68 -1.58 -8.83
CA ILE A 186 -5.49 -1.94 -9.61
C ILE A 186 -4.99 -3.31 -9.12
N TRP A 187 -4.48 -4.14 -10.03
CA TRP A 187 -3.66 -5.30 -9.71
C TRP A 187 -2.20 -4.89 -9.63
N MET A 188 -1.56 -5.02 -8.46
CA MET A 188 -0.18 -4.59 -8.28
C MET A 188 0.76 -5.79 -8.12
N LEU A 189 1.65 -5.99 -9.07
CA LEU A 189 2.65 -7.04 -9.09
C LEU A 189 3.95 -6.56 -8.44
N GLY A 190 4.59 -7.43 -7.67
CA GLY A 190 5.88 -7.16 -7.04
C GLY A 190 5.79 -6.31 -5.76
N ASN A 191 6.91 -6.30 -5.06
CA ASN A 191 7.26 -5.41 -3.98
C ASN A 191 8.78 -5.37 -3.84
N GLU A 192 9.43 -4.48 -4.59
CA GLU A 192 10.89 -4.26 -4.52
C GLU A 192 11.72 -5.48 -4.94
N ASN A 193 11.18 -6.36 -5.79
CA ASN A 193 11.87 -7.54 -6.32
C ASN A 193 13.20 -7.16 -6.99
N ASN A 194 13.25 -5.97 -7.59
CA ASN A 194 14.41 -5.42 -8.31
C ASN A 194 15.55 -4.90 -7.42
N VAL A 195 15.38 -4.82 -6.09
CA VAL A 195 16.31 -4.02 -5.27
C VAL A 195 17.61 -4.74 -4.95
N ALA A 196 17.54 -5.95 -4.38
CA ALA A 196 18.73 -6.66 -3.93
C ALA A 196 18.46 -8.13 -3.57
N TYR A 197 19.54 -8.84 -3.24
CA TYR A 197 19.54 -10.23 -2.78
C TYR A 197 18.55 -10.52 -1.64
N TRP A 198 18.31 -9.56 -0.74
CA TRP A 198 17.40 -9.77 0.38
C TRP A 198 15.96 -10.04 -0.10
N SER A 199 15.57 -9.57 -1.28
CA SER A 199 14.25 -9.85 -1.86
C SER A 199 14.02 -11.34 -2.14
N SER A 200 15.04 -12.20 -2.04
CA SER A 200 14.95 -13.65 -2.32
C SER A 200 14.53 -13.95 -3.77
N THR A 201 14.86 -13.06 -4.70
CA THR A 201 14.61 -13.22 -6.14
C THR A 201 15.81 -12.73 -6.94
N ASN A 202 16.02 -13.25 -8.14
CA ASN A 202 17.14 -12.83 -8.99
C ASN A 202 16.86 -11.60 -9.86
N ALA A 203 15.78 -10.85 -9.64
CA ALA A 203 15.44 -9.68 -10.47
C ALA A 203 16.50 -8.56 -10.43
N TYR A 204 17.25 -8.45 -9.34
CA TYR A 204 18.38 -7.51 -9.23
C TYR A 204 19.60 -7.91 -10.09
N ILE A 205 19.68 -9.17 -10.54
CA ILE A 205 20.74 -9.69 -11.41
C ILE A 205 20.23 -9.79 -12.85
N ASN A 206 19.04 -10.37 -13.04
CA ASN A 206 18.46 -10.67 -14.35
C ASN A 206 17.12 -9.94 -14.52
N LEU A 207 17.19 -8.62 -14.68
CA LEU A 207 16.01 -7.77 -14.84
C LEU A 207 15.21 -8.10 -16.11
N GLN A 208 15.87 -8.59 -17.17
CA GLN A 208 15.18 -8.99 -18.40
C GLN A 208 14.25 -10.18 -18.14
N ALA A 209 14.74 -11.27 -17.52
CA ALA A 209 13.89 -12.42 -17.21
C ALA A 209 12.72 -12.03 -16.29
N TYR A 210 12.95 -11.11 -15.36
CA TYR A 210 11.89 -10.54 -14.53
C TYR A 210 10.86 -9.77 -15.39
N ALA A 211 11.29 -8.88 -16.28
CA ALA A 211 10.40 -8.11 -17.14
C ALA A 211 9.56 -9.00 -18.08
N GLU A 212 10.17 -10.01 -18.69
CA GLU A 212 9.47 -11.01 -19.53
C GLU A 212 8.45 -11.80 -18.71
N PHE A 213 8.73 -12.09 -17.43
CA PHE A 213 7.76 -12.71 -16.55
C PHE A 213 6.63 -11.77 -16.12
N VAL A 214 6.92 -10.50 -15.84
CA VAL A 214 5.88 -9.49 -15.57
C VAL A 214 4.96 -9.36 -16.79
N GLU A 215 5.49 -9.43 -18.01
CA GLU A 215 4.68 -9.42 -19.23
C GLU A 215 3.72 -10.60 -19.32
N GLU A 216 4.22 -11.83 -19.14
CA GLU A 216 3.38 -13.03 -19.15
C GLU A 216 2.25 -12.96 -18.12
N VAL A 217 2.55 -12.44 -16.91
CA VAL A 217 1.55 -12.29 -15.85
C VAL A 217 0.57 -11.15 -16.17
N SER A 218 1.03 -10.04 -16.76
CA SER A 218 0.17 -8.91 -17.14
C SER A 218 -0.84 -9.32 -18.22
N GLN A 219 -0.37 -10.00 -19.28
CA GLN A 219 -1.23 -10.55 -20.32
C GLN A 219 -2.29 -11.51 -19.74
N MET A 220 -1.85 -12.43 -18.87
CA MET A 220 -2.76 -13.35 -18.18
C MET A 220 -3.82 -12.61 -17.36
N ILE A 221 -3.46 -11.53 -16.64
CA ILE A 221 -4.42 -10.75 -15.87
C ILE A 221 -5.43 -10.09 -16.80
N HIS A 222 -4.99 -9.45 -17.88
CA HIS A 222 -5.90 -8.82 -18.85
C HIS A 222 -6.87 -9.80 -19.49
N GLU A 223 -6.44 -11.04 -19.77
CA GLU A 223 -7.33 -12.12 -20.24
C GLU A 223 -8.39 -12.50 -19.19
N LEU A 224 -8.01 -12.53 -17.91
CA LEU A 224 -8.90 -12.91 -16.82
C LEU A 224 -9.83 -11.77 -16.39
N ASP A 225 -9.34 -10.55 -16.43
CA ASP A 225 -9.97 -9.33 -15.93
C ASP A 225 -9.59 -8.11 -16.81
N PRO A 226 -10.38 -7.84 -17.87
CA PRO A 226 -10.14 -6.69 -18.75
C PRO A 226 -10.64 -5.36 -18.16
N LEU A 227 -11.15 -5.34 -16.92
CA LEU A 227 -11.76 -4.17 -16.31
C LEU A 227 -10.79 -3.36 -15.44
N HIS A 228 -9.65 -3.92 -15.06
CA HIS A 228 -8.71 -3.28 -14.14
C HIS A 228 -7.28 -3.30 -14.68
N PRO A 229 -6.52 -2.21 -14.51
CA PRO A 229 -5.14 -2.12 -14.97
C PRO A 229 -4.18 -2.94 -14.08
N VAL A 230 -3.03 -3.28 -14.67
CA VAL A 230 -1.91 -3.95 -14.01
C VAL A 230 -0.79 -2.95 -13.74
N ALA A 231 -0.29 -2.95 -12.51
CA ALA A 231 0.84 -2.15 -12.06
C ALA A 231 2.02 -3.04 -11.63
N LEU A 232 3.24 -2.54 -11.76
CA LEU A 232 4.45 -3.18 -11.25
C LEU A 232 5.07 -2.29 -10.16
N CYS A 233 5.36 -2.85 -8.99
CA CYS A 233 5.91 -2.15 -7.84
C CYS A 233 7.40 -2.48 -7.65
N ASP A 234 8.25 -1.55 -8.09
CA ASP A 234 9.69 -1.59 -7.85
C ASP A 234 10.09 -0.81 -6.58
N GLY A 235 11.31 -1.05 -6.11
CA GLY A 235 11.97 -0.20 -5.13
C GLY A 235 12.92 0.79 -5.79
N HIS A 236 12.99 2.00 -5.23
CA HIS A 236 13.93 3.03 -5.68
C HIS A 236 15.39 2.62 -5.44
N LEU A 237 16.22 2.76 -6.47
CA LEU A 237 17.67 2.60 -6.42
C LEU A 237 18.36 3.94 -6.69
N ASN A 238 19.58 4.14 -6.18
CA ASN A 238 20.33 5.41 -6.35
C ASN A 238 20.52 5.83 -7.82
N ASN A 239 20.58 4.87 -8.75
CA ASN A 239 20.71 5.12 -10.20
C ASN A 239 19.37 5.05 -10.96
N PHE A 240 18.24 5.01 -10.25
CA PHE A 240 16.93 4.56 -10.72
C PHE A 240 16.94 3.10 -11.27
N PRO A 241 15.81 2.39 -11.21
CA PRO A 241 15.66 1.10 -11.90
C PRO A 241 15.80 1.27 -13.41
N ASP A 242 16.32 0.25 -14.11
CA ASP A 242 16.40 0.26 -15.58
C ASP A 242 15.03 0.03 -16.24
N ILE A 243 14.19 1.07 -16.20
CA ILE A 243 12.83 1.02 -16.71
C ILE A 243 12.74 0.84 -18.24
N LYS A 244 13.84 1.05 -18.98
CA LYS A 244 13.90 0.78 -20.42
C LYS A 244 13.70 -0.71 -20.70
N THR A 245 14.15 -1.57 -19.78
CA THR A 245 13.96 -3.01 -19.87
C THR A 245 12.46 -3.35 -19.87
N TYR A 246 11.66 -2.75 -18.99
CA TYR A 246 10.20 -2.94 -19.03
C TYR A 246 9.55 -2.39 -20.30
N ASN A 247 10.00 -1.23 -20.80
CA ASN A 247 9.50 -0.70 -22.08
C ASN A 247 9.72 -1.66 -23.25
N ARG A 248 10.84 -2.39 -23.25
CA ARG A 248 11.17 -3.35 -24.31
C ARG A 248 10.45 -4.69 -24.16
N PHE A 249 10.37 -5.21 -22.93
CA PHE A 249 9.98 -6.61 -22.69
C PHE A 249 8.61 -6.76 -22.01
N CYS A 250 7.99 -5.68 -21.56
CA CYS A 250 6.71 -5.69 -20.87
C CYS A 250 5.70 -4.64 -21.38
N PRO A 251 5.30 -4.71 -22.66
CA PRO A 251 4.38 -3.74 -23.26
C PRO A 251 2.97 -3.75 -22.65
N SER A 252 2.50 -4.89 -22.11
CA SER A 252 1.17 -5.02 -21.48
C SER A 252 1.09 -4.41 -20.07
N LEU A 253 2.18 -3.86 -19.53
CA LEU A 253 2.11 -3.18 -18.24
C LEU A 253 1.45 -1.79 -18.39
N ASP A 254 0.39 -1.55 -17.62
CA ASP A 254 -0.39 -0.30 -17.68
C ASP A 254 0.21 0.81 -16.81
N ILE A 255 0.72 0.48 -15.63
CA ILE A 255 1.17 1.43 -14.62
C ILE A 255 2.55 1.05 -14.10
N TYR A 256 3.46 2.02 -14.04
CA TYR A 256 4.70 1.86 -13.27
C TYR A 256 4.47 2.38 -11.85
N ALA A 257 4.78 1.56 -10.85
CA ALA A 257 4.69 1.93 -9.45
C ALA A 257 6.04 1.75 -8.76
N ILE A 258 6.33 2.63 -7.79
CA ILE A 258 7.62 2.60 -7.11
C ILE A 258 7.53 3.03 -5.65
N ASN A 259 8.22 2.28 -4.79
CA ASN A 259 8.48 2.66 -3.42
C ASN A 259 9.66 3.64 -3.41
N ALA A 260 9.41 4.89 -3.02
CA ALA A 260 10.37 5.97 -3.16
C ALA A 260 10.42 6.84 -1.90
N TYR A 261 11.58 6.86 -1.26
CA TYR A 261 11.88 7.67 -0.08
C TYR A 261 12.99 8.67 -0.42
N MET A 262 12.62 9.77 -1.09
CA MET A 262 13.55 10.69 -1.76
C MET A 262 13.73 12.05 -1.07
N GLY A 263 13.03 12.29 0.05
CA GLY A 263 13.11 13.56 0.78
C GLY A 263 11.83 14.41 0.70
N PRO A 264 11.77 15.50 1.48
CA PRO A 264 10.57 16.34 1.60
C PRO A 264 10.22 17.11 0.32
N ASN A 265 11.16 17.25 -0.63
CA ASN A 265 10.91 17.93 -1.91
C ASN A 265 10.27 17.02 -2.97
N GLY A 266 9.83 15.82 -2.59
CA GLY A 266 9.19 14.85 -3.48
C GLY A 266 10.20 14.04 -4.30
N PHE A 267 9.83 13.72 -5.54
CA PHE A 267 10.44 12.62 -6.31
C PHE A 267 11.36 13.09 -7.44
N SER A 268 11.70 14.40 -7.46
CA SER A 268 12.74 14.98 -8.31
C SER A 268 12.62 14.56 -9.80
N LYS A 269 13.71 14.05 -10.39
CA LYS A 269 13.82 13.67 -11.81
C LYS A 269 13.05 12.39 -12.18
N LEU A 270 12.50 11.65 -11.21
CA LEU A 270 11.81 10.38 -11.44
C LEU A 270 10.67 10.51 -12.45
N TRP A 271 9.85 11.56 -12.33
CA TRP A 271 8.72 11.82 -13.21
C TRP A 271 9.13 11.93 -14.69
N ASN A 272 10.15 12.76 -14.95
CA ASN A 272 10.71 12.97 -16.28
C ASN A 272 11.41 11.71 -16.81
N TYR A 273 12.10 10.97 -15.94
CA TYR A 273 12.78 9.74 -16.30
C TYR A 273 11.76 8.68 -16.78
N VAL A 274 10.70 8.45 -16.00
CA VAL A 274 9.63 7.51 -16.37
C VAL A 274 8.92 7.95 -17.65
N LYS A 275 8.58 9.24 -17.77
CA LYS A 275 7.94 9.76 -18.99
C LYS A 275 8.81 9.55 -20.23
N LYS A 276 10.13 9.72 -20.12
CA LYS A 276 11.04 9.62 -21.26
C LYS A 276 11.33 8.18 -21.67
N GLU A 277 11.57 7.30 -20.71
CA GLU A 277 12.17 5.98 -20.99
C GLU A 277 11.14 4.84 -21.06
N PHE A 278 9.96 5.02 -20.45
CA PHE A 278 8.89 4.03 -20.46
C PHE A 278 7.52 4.59 -20.87
N ASP A 279 7.26 5.87 -20.56
CA ASP A 279 6.02 6.57 -20.91
C ASP A 279 4.76 5.81 -20.46
N ARG A 280 4.66 5.61 -19.14
CA ARG A 280 3.51 5.08 -18.42
C ARG A 280 3.12 6.01 -17.27
N PRO A 281 1.87 5.97 -16.79
CA PRO A 281 1.52 6.61 -15.53
C PRO A 281 2.38 6.06 -14.39
N LEU A 282 2.75 6.95 -13.48
CA LEU A 282 3.57 6.69 -12.31
C LEU A 282 2.75 6.84 -11.02
N LEU A 283 2.70 5.76 -10.25
CA LEU A 283 2.16 5.71 -8.90
C LEU A 283 3.29 5.59 -7.88
N ILE A 284 3.33 6.46 -6.89
CA ILE A 284 4.24 6.24 -5.75
C ILE A 284 3.55 5.27 -4.80
N SER A 285 3.96 3.99 -4.83
CA SER A 285 3.31 2.90 -4.10
C SER A 285 3.71 2.82 -2.63
N SER A 286 4.74 3.56 -2.23
CA SER A 286 5.11 3.72 -0.83
C SER A 286 6.04 4.93 -0.68
N PHE A 287 5.72 5.82 0.26
CA PHE A 287 6.59 6.88 0.76
C PHE A 287 6.22 7.17 2.21
N GLY A 288 7.13 7.76 2.97
CA GLY A 288 6.86 8.10 4.36
C GLY A 288 8.06 8.67 5.08
N PHE A 289 7.81 9.11 6.30
CA PHE A 289 8.82 9.58 7.23
C PHE A 289 8.37 9.23 8.65
N HIS A 290 9.31 8.90 9.53
CA HIS A 290 8.98 8.57 10.91
C HIS A 290 8.66 9.82 11.74
N ALA A 291 7.81 9.67 12.74
CA ALA A 291 7.49 10.69 13.72
C ALA A 291 8.25 10.48 15.05
N PHE A 292 9.52 10.07 14.95
CA PHE A 292 10.47 10.02 16.06
C PHE A 292 11.79 10.68 15.69
N ASP A 293 12.46 11.30 16.66
CA ASP A 293 13.78 11.93 16.50
C ASP A 293 14.48 11.91 17.88
N ALA A 294 15.61 11.22 17.99
CA ALA A 294 16.35 11.11 19.24
C ALA A 294 17.03 12.42 19.68
N ILE A 295 17.23 13.37 18.77
CA ILE A 295 17.88 14.65 19.02
C ILE A 295 16.83 15.73 19.33
N ASN A 296 15.73 15.77 18.57
CA ASN A 296 14.72 16.83 18.62
C ASN A 296 13.28 16.28 18.67
N ASN A 297 12.97 15.47 19.69
CA ASN A 297 11.68 14.75 19.79
C ASN A 297 10.43 15.65 19.68
N ASN A 298 10.52 16.93 20.09
CA ASN A 298 9.39 17.88 20.03
C ASN A 298 8.93 18.24 18.61
N ASN A 299 9.74 17.97 17.58
CA ASN A 299 9.44 18.35 16.19
C ASN A 299 9.10 17.15 15.29
N SER A 300 9.11 15.92 15.79
CA SER A 300 9.04 14.72 14.96
C SER A 300 7.73 14.61 14.16
N GLU A 301 6.57 14.86 14.76
CA GLU A 301 5.28 14.88 14.03
C GLU A 301 5.22 16.00 12.99
N LYS A 302 5.81 17.16 13.30
CA LYS A 302 5.88 18.28 12.36
C LYS A 302 6.75 17.91 11.16
N ASN A 303 7.90 17.29 11.38
CA ASN A 303 8.82 16.85 10.32
C ASN A 303 8.17 15.79 9.43
N GLN A 304 7.50 14.79 10.02
CA GLN A 304 6.70 13.83 9.27
C GLN A 304 5.67 14.53 8.38
N LYS A 305 4.88 15.46 8.95
CA LYS A 305 3.87 16.21 8.21
C LYS A 305 4.48 17.02 7.05
N GLU A 306 5.56 17.77 7.27
CA GLU A 306 6.20 18.57 6.21
C GLU A 306 6.79 17.69 5.09
N TYR A 307 7.38 16.53 5.44
CA TYR A 307 7.85 15.57 4.44
C TYR A 307 6.71 15.08 3.55
N LEU A 308 5.60 14.65 4.18
CA LEU A 308 4.47 14.10 3.45
C LEU A 308 3.77 15.17 2.60
N LYS A 309 3.63 16.39 3.14
CA LYS A 309 3.09 17.56 2.44
C LYS A 309 3.88 17.88 1.17
N GLY A 310 5.19 18.04 1.27
CA GLY A 310 5.99 18.40 0.10
C GLY A 310 6.00 17.32 -0.98
N CYS A 311 5.95 16.04 -0.59
CA CYS A 311 5.75 14.95 -1.54
C CYS A 311 4.38 15.03 -2.23
N TRP A 312 3.30 15.25 -1.49
CA TRP A 312 1.95 15.40 -2.05
C TRP A 312 1.84 16.58 -3.02
N GLU A 313 2.38 17.74 -2.66
CA GLU A 313 2.46 18.91 -3.54
C GLU A 313 3.24 18.59 -4.83
N ASN A 314 4.31 17.81 -4.74
CA ASN A 314 5.08 17.36 -5.90
C ASN A 314 4.29 16.41 -6.82
N ILE A 315 3.41 15.57 -6.25
CA ILE A 315 2.50 14.70 -7.01
C ILE A 315 1.44 15.52 -7.75
N LEU A 316 0.80 16.47 -7.06
CA LEU A 316 -0.18 17.37 -7.68
C LEU A 316 0.43 18.19 -8.82
N PHE A 317 1.67 18.66 -8.64
CA PHE A 317 2.40 19.35 -9.70
C PHE A 317 2.61 18.48 -10.94
N ASN A 318 2.86 17.17 -10.77
CA ASN A 318 3.15 16.23 -11.85
C ASN A 318 1.93 15.46 -12.39
N SER A 319 0.72 15.65 -11.85
CA SER A 319 -0.48 14.92 -12.30
C SER A 319 -1.15 15.57 -13.51
N VAL A 320 -1.45 16.86 -13.46
CA VAL A 320 -2.20 17.57 -14.53
C VAL A 320 -1.75 19.02 -14.78
N ASN A 321 -0.75 19.50 -14.04
CA ASN A 321 -0.25 20.87 -14.14
C ASN A 321 0.98 20.96 -15.10
N LYS A 322 1.83 21.98 -14.93
CA LYS A 322 3.10 22.22 -15.66
C LYS A 322 4.18 21.14 -15.50
N GLY A 323 3.94 20.08 -14.71
CA GLY A 323 4.90 19.01 -14.48
C GLY A 323 4.95 17.99 -15.60
N SER A 324 5.40 16.78 -15.28
CA SER A 324 5.54 15.70 -16.27
C SER A 324 4.18 15.18 -16.77
N GLY A 325 3.10 15.38 -16.01
CA GLY A 325 1.75 14.92 -16.39
C GLY A 325 1.63 13.39 -16.41
N ASN A 326 2.37 12.70 -15.54
CA ASN A 326 2.30 11.24 -15.41
C ASN A 326 2.04 10.76 -13.98
N ALA A 327 1.85 11.66 -13.00
CA ALA A 327 1.54 11.25 -11.63
C ALA A 327 0.07 10.89 -11.47
N ILE A 328 -0.23 9.67 -11.02
CA ILE A 328 -1.62 9.21 -10.79
C ILE A 328 -2.00 9.04 -9.31
N GLY A 329 -1.08 9.37 -8.40
CA GLY A 329 -1.35 9.44 -6.98
C GLY A 329 -0.23 8.84 -6.12
N VAL A 330 -0.60 8.49 -4.88
CA VAL A 330 0.36 8.16 -3.83
C VAL A 330 -0.22 7.20 -2.80
N ILE A 331 0.65 6.47 -2.11
CA ILE A 331 0.31 5.59 -0.99
C ILE A 331 1.25 5.88 0.18
N ILE A 332 0.71 6.45 1.26
CA ILE A 332 1.48 6.70 2.51
C ILE A 332 1.77 5.38 3.20
N ASN A 333 3.04 5.14 3.53
CA ASN A 333 3.46 4.06 4.42
C ASN A 333 3.73 4.67 5.81
N THR A 334 2.86 4.51 6.80
CA THR A 334 1.66 3.62 6.86
C THR A 334 0.55 4.25 7.71
N PHE A 335 -0.63 3.63 7.80
CA PHE A 335 -1.75 4.12 8.61
C PHE A 335 -1.43 4.13 10.12
N LEU A 336 -0.95 3.00 10.65
CA LEU A 336 -0.70 2.78 12.08
C LEU A 336 0.75 2.40 12.32
N ASP A 337 1.33 2.83 13.44
CA ASP A 337 2.63 2.33 13.87
C ASP A 337 2.66 0.80 13.97
N CYS A 338 3.75 0.21 13.47
CA CYS A 338 3.97 -1.24 13.42
C CYS A 338 5.14 -1.61 14.34
N CYS A 339 4.84 -1.90 15.60
CA CYS A 339 5.82 -2.12 16.67
C CYS A 339 6.60 -3.44 16.61
N TYR A 340 6.65 -4.12 15.47
CA TYR A 340 7.43 -5.35 15.27
C TYR A 340 8.52 -5.21 14.21
N LEU A 341 8.63 -4.03 13.58
CA LEU A 341 9.54 -3.82 12.45
C LEU A 341 11.00 -3.59 12.87
N ASP A 342 11.26 -3.30 14.15
CA ASP A 342 12.60 -3.07 14.69
C ASP A 342 12.81 -3.67 16.10
N GLY A 343 12.65 -4.98 16.29
CA GLY A 343 13.14 -5.64 17.52
C GLY A 343 12.04 -6.33 18.33
N ASP A 344 11.78 -5.82 19.53
CA ASP A 344 10.87 -6.44 20.48
C ASP A 344 9.41 -6.00 20.20
N PRO A 345 8.52 -6.92 19.79
CA PRO A 345 7.15 -6.57 19.39
C PRO A 345 6.28 -6.00 20.51
N ASP A 346 6.71 -6.11 21.78
CA ASP A 346 6.00 -5.53 22.92
C ASP A 346 6.38 -4.06 23.18
N LEU A 347 7.48 -3.58 22.57
CA LEU A 347 8.02 -2.23 22.75
C LEU A 347 7.83 -1.38 21.49
N HIS A 348 7.96 -0.06 21.66
CA HIS A 348 8.05 0.85 20.51
C HIS A 348 9.51 1.20 20.28
N ASP A 349 10.17 0.37 19.50
CA ASP A 349 11.59 0.38 19.31
C ASP A 349 12.07 1.57 18.47
N LYS A 350 13.26 2.06 18.83
CA LYS A 350 13.88 3.21 18.17
C LYS A 350 14.63 2.81 16.90
N GLY A 351 14.83 1.53 16.61
CA GLY A 351 15.62 1.13 15.46
C GLY A 351 17.09 1.60 15.51
N LYS A 352 17.91 1.03 14.63
CA LYS A 352 19.36 1.31 14.54
C LYS A 352 19.88 1.39 13.10
N GLN A 353 18.98 1.25 12.12
CA GLN A 353 19.36 1.29 10.71
C GLN A 353 19.74 2.71 10.32
N LYS A 354 20.91 2.93 9.72
CA LYS A 354 21.31 4.27 9.26
C LYS A 354 20.40 4.77 8.15
N TRP A 355 19.99 6.02 8.22
CA TRP A 355 19.18 6.67 7.19
C TRP A 355 19.50 8.15 7.07
N ILE A 356 20.03 8.53 5.90
CA ILE A 356 20.54 9.87 5.63
C ILE A 356 19.47 10.96 5.62
N LEU A 357 18.20 10.58 5.49
CA LEU A 357 17.08 11.51 5.50
C LEU A 357 16.64 11.89 6.93
N SER A 358 17.02 11.11 7.95
CA SER A 358 16.72 11.43 9.34
C SER A 358 17.72 12.42 9.91
N ASN A 359 17.24 13.33 10.76
CA ASN A 359 18.09 14.29 11.48
C ASN A 359 19.09 13.62 12.42
N ASP A 360 18.68 12.54 13.08
CA ASP A 360 19.53 11.76 13.99
C ASP A 360 20.32 10.66 13.27
N GLY A 361 20.15 10.54 11.95
CA GLY A 361 20.84 9.60 11.11
C GLY A 361 20.32 8.17 11.17
N PHE A 362 19.18 7.90 11.83
CA PHE A 362 18.59 6.57 11.95
C PHE A 362 17.18 6.49 11.37
N LYS A 363 16.81 5.30 10.87
CA LYS A 363 15.45 4.95 10.49
C LYS A 363 14.74 4.33 11.68
N HIS A 364 13.59 4.88 12.03
CA HIS A 364 12.72 4.40 13.08
C HIS A 364 11.48 3.75 12.45
N LYS A 365 11.57 2.50 11.96
CA LYS A 365 10.52 1.91 11.08
C LYS A 365 9.16 1.82 11.76
N GLU A 366 9.16 1.60 13.07
CA GLU A 366 7.94 1.47 13.86
C GLU A 366 7.17 2.78 14.04
N TRP A 367 7.77 3.91 13.67
CA TRP A 367 7.24 5.25 13.91
C TRP A 367 6.72 5.92 12.63
N PHE A 368 6.49 5.15 11.56
CA PHE A 368 6.02 5.65 10.26
C PHE A 368 4.50 5.88 10.19
N GLY A 369 3.74 5.44 11.19
CA GLY A 369 2.28 5.60 11.21
C GLY A 369 1.85 7.07 11.09
N ILE A 370 0.69 7.33 10.51
CA ILE A 370 0.00 8.62 10.69
C ILE A 370 -0.79 8.64 12.01
N PHE A 371 -1.03 7.47 12.59
CA PHE A 371 -1.48 7.24 13.95
C PHE A 371 -0.45 6.44 14.76
N ALA A 372 -0.31 6.77 16.04
CA ALA A 372 0.37 5.93 17.02
C ALA A 372 -0.62 5.09 17.83
N GLN A 373 -0.13 4.03 18.50
CA GLN A 373 -0.91 3.14 19.36
C GLN A 373 -0.87 3.54 20.85
N GLY A 374 -0.55 4.81 21.15
CA GLY A 374 -0.46 5.31 22.52
C GLY A 374 0.73 4.75 23.28
N ASN A 375 0.48 4.27 24.50
CA ASN A 375 1.48 3.64 25.38
C ASN A 375 1.41 2.10 25.31
N ASN A 376 0.83 1.55 24.25
CA ASN A 376 0.63 0.12 23.96
C ASN A 376 -0.43 -0.60 24.82
N GLN A 377 -0.92 -0.02 25.92
CA GLN A 377 -1.82 -0.72 26.86
C GLN A 377 -3.22 -1.01 26.31
N HIS A 378 -3.68 -0.22 25.33
CA HIS A 378 -5.01 -0.31 24.74
C HIS A 378 -5.01 -0.86 23.30
N SER A 379 -3.91 -1.47 22.88
CA SER A 379 -3.81 -2.15 21.59
C SER A 379 -4.81 -3.33 21.50
N PRO A 380 -5.54 -3.51 20.38
CA PRO A 380 -5.40 -2.81 19.10
C PRO A 380 -6.35 -1.61 18.91
N PHE A 381 -6.98 -1.08 19.97
CA PHE A 381 -8.10 -0.12 19.89
C PHE A 381 -7.69 1.36 19.86
N GLN A 382 -6.64 1.77 20.58
CA GLN A 382 -6.30 3.19 20.70
C GLN A 382 -5.64 3.76 19.44
N ARG A 383 -6.02 4.98 19.05
CA ARG A 383 -5.40 5.76 17.97
C ARG A 383 -5.03 7.14 18.47
N VAL A 384 -3.75 7.48 18.45
CA VAL A 384 -3.26 8.84 18.72
C VAL A 384 -2.97 9.51 17.38
N PRO A 385 -3.74 10.54 16.96
CA PRO A 385 -3.53 11.21 15.69
C PRO A 385 -2.25 12.04 15.69
N ARG A 386 -1.48 11.96 14.60
CA ARG A 386 -0.32 12.85 14.37
C ARG A 386 -0.72 14.07 13.55
N GLN A 387 0.13 15.10 13.55
CA GLN A 387 -0.09 16.29 12.72
C GLN A 387 -0.32 15.98 11.23
N ALA A 388 0.27 14.90 10.71
CA ALA A 388 0.06 14.44 9.34
C ALA A 388 -1.41 14.09 9.03
N TYR A 389 -2.09 13.40 9.95
CA TYR A 389 -3.52 13.06 9.80
C TYR A 389 -4.38 14.32 9.64
N ASN A 390 -4.18 15.31 10.52
CA ASN A 390 -4.94 16.56 10.47
C ASN A 390 -4.69 17.36 9.19
N TYR A 391 -3.45 17.35 8.69
CA TYR A 391 -3.12 17.98 7.41
C TYR A 391 -3.87 17.31 6.25
N PHE A 392 -3.78 15.98 6.11
CA PHE A 392 -4.44 15.28 5.01
C PHE A 392 -5.96 15.25 5.13
N LYS A 393 -6.53 15.19 6.34
CA LYS A 393 -7.97 15.36 6.56
C LYS A 393 -8.51 16.65 5.98
N LYS A 394 -7.73 17.73 5.97
CA LYS A 394 -8.08 18.95 5.24
C LYS A 394 -7.79 18.80 3.74
N GLU A 395 -6.52 18.57 3.40
CA GLU A 395 -5.99 18.64 2.04
C GLU A 395 -6.64 17.65 1.06
N TRP A 396 -6.99 16.44 1.50
CA TRP A 396 -7.58 15.42 0.65
C TRP A 396 -9.10 15.51 0.52
N ASN A 397 -9.76 16.40 1.26
CA ASN A 397 -11.19 16.67 1.13
C ASN A 397 -11.51 18.00 0.43
N GLU A 398 -10.49 18.82 0.14
CA GLU A 398 -10.53 19.92 -0.82
C GLU A 398 -10.40 19.38 -2.26
#